data_AF-A0A2E0KLB3-F1
#
_entry.id   AF-A0A2E0KLB3-F1
#
_cell.length_a   1.000
_cell.length_b   1.000
_cell.length_c   1.000
_cell.angle_alpha   90.00
_cell.angle_beta   90.00
_cell.angle_gamma   90.00
#
_symmetry.space_group_name_H-M   'P 1'
#
loop_
_entity.id
_entity.type
_entity.pdbx_description
1 polymer ?
#
loop_
_entity_poly.entity_id
_entity_poly.type
_entity_poly.pdbx_seq_one_letter_code
_entity_poly.pdbx_strand_id
1 'polypeptide(L)' 'MATYECTSCGMAVNASCANCNTPLVDDSLTLEDGNKVQISLCPDCSGKIKSPMCCGVDMNCRL' A
#
# COMPACT_ATOMS: atom_id res chain seq x y z
N MET A 1 7.19 -6.69 8.63
CA MET A 1 6.58 -7.24 7.40
C MET A 1 6.63 -6.16 6.34
N ALA A 2 6.95 -6.51 5.10
CA ALA A 2 6.86 -5.56 4.00
C ALA A 2 5.41 -5.10 3.84
N THR A 3 5.20 -3.81 3.55
CA THR A 3 3.87 -3.26 3.26
C THR A 3 3.38 -3.74 1.89
N TYR A 4 4.32 -4.00 0.96
CA TYR A 4 4.03 -4.50 -0.40
C TYR A 4 5.11 -5.45 -0.89
N GLU A 5 4.73 -6.50 -1.62
CA GLU A 5 5.66 -7.43 -2.28
C GLU A 5 5.26 -7.67 -3.75
N CYS A 6 6.23 -7.57 -4.66
CA CYS A 6 6.06 -7.88 -6.07
C CYS A 6 6.30 -9.37 -6.30
N THR A 7 5.27 -10.07 -6.77
CA THR A 7 5.33 -11.51 -7.02
C THR A 7 6.23 -11.89 -8.20
N SER A 8 6.45 -10.97 -9.15
CA SER A 8 7.22 -11.23 -10.36
C SER A 8 8.74 -11.16 -10.15
N CYS A 9 9.22 -10.24 -9.30
CA CYS A 9 10.66 -10.01 -9.10
C CYS A 9 11.11 -10.11 -7.63
N GLY A 10 10.19 -10.33 -6.69
CA GLY A 10 10.50 -10.43 -5.26
C GLY A 10 10.84 -9.09 -4.58
N MET A 11 10.63 -7.96 -5.27
CA MET A 11 10.85 -6.64 -4.67
C MET A 11 9.84 -6.41 -3.54
N ALA A 12 10.34 -6.08 -2.35
CA ALA A 12 9.51 -5.78 -1.19
C ALA A 12 9.74 -4.34 -0.73
N VAL A 13 8.65 -3.64 -0.39
CA VAL A 13 8.68 -2.22 -0.01
C VAL A 13 8.11 -2.06 1.40
N ASN A 14 8.81 -1.29 2.23
CA ASN A 14 8.31 -0.77 3.49
C ASN A 14 8.12 0.74 3.33
N ALA A 15 6.90 1.23 3.54
CA ALA A 15 6.58 2.64 3.36
C ALA A 15 6.24 3.31 4.70
N SER A 16 6.64 4.56 4.87
CA SER A 16 6.35 5.39 6.04
C SER A 16 5.97 6.79 5.58
N CYS A 17 5.03 7.43 6.27
CA CYS A 17 4.64 8.80 5.95
C CYS A 17 5.77 9.76 6.33
N ALA A 18 6.32 10.49 5.36
CA ALA A 18 7.43 11.41 5.63
C ALA A 18 7.03 12.63 6.49
N ASN A 19 5.74 12.96 6.58
CA ASN A 19 5.26 14.10 7.35
C ASN A 19 5.22 13.82 8.87
N CYS A 20 4.69 12.65 9.26
CA CYS A 20 4.55 12.25 10.67
C CYS A 20 5.48 11.09 11.06
N ASN A 21 6.37 10.69 10.15
CA ASN A 21 7.40 9.66 10.34
C ASN A 21 6.86 8.31 10.86
N THR A 22 5.58 8.00 10.56
CA THR A 22 4.86 6.82 11.04
C THR A 22 4.76 5.78 9.92
N PRO A 23 4.96 4.48 10.22
CA PRO A 23 4.78 3.41 9.23
C PRO A 23 3.36 3.42 8.67
N LEU A 24 3.24 3.27 7.36
CA LEU A 24 1.93 3.11 6.73
C LEU A 24 1.41 1.70 7.02
N VAL A 25 0.10 1.60 7.20
CA VAL A 25 -0.59 0.33 7.44
C VAL A 25 -1.38 -0.07 6.20
N ASP A 26 -1.46 -1.36 5.94
CA ASP A 26 -2.27 -1.91 4.87
C ASP A 26 -3.76 -1.68 5.14
N ASP A 27 -4.49 -1.23 4.13
CA ASP A 27 -5.94 -1.03 4.17
C ASP A 27 -6.55 -1.24 2.76
N SER A 28 -7.87 -1.26 2.67
CA SER A 28 -8.59 -1.40 1.40
C SER A 28 -9.67 -0.33 1.26
N LEU A 29 -9.63 0.39 0.13
CA LEU A 29 -10.62 1.39 -0.20
C LEU A 29 -11.65 0.78 -1.15
N THR A 30 -12.92 0.85 -0.76
CA THR A 30 -14.04 0.49 -1.65
C THR A 30 -14.42 1.71 -2.48
N LEU A 31 -14.37 1.58 -3.80
CA LEU A 31 -14.81 2.61 -4.75
C LEU A 31 -16.33 2.55 -4.91
N GLU A 32 -16.90 3.60 -5.51
CA GLU A 32 -18.35 3.70 -5.75
C GLU A 32 -18.88 2.60 -6.69
N ASP A 33 -18.05 2.11 -7.61
CA ASP A 33 -18.31 0.94 -8.47
C ASP A 33 -18.29 -0.41 -7.72
N GLY A 34 -18.07 -0.41 -6.41
CA GLY A 34 -17.94 -1.62 -5.58
C GLY A 34 -16.59 -2.32 -5.69
N ASN A 35 -15.69 -1.86 -6.56
CA ASN A 35 -14.34 -2.38 -6.65
C ASN A 35 -13.52 -2.02 -5.41
N LYS A 36 -12.66 -2.93 -4.96
CA LYS A 36 -11.76 -2.72 -3.81
C LYS A 36 -10.33 -2.53 -4.31
N VAL A 37 -9.70 -1.43 -3.92
CA VAL A 37 -8.29 -1.18 -4.18
C VAL A 37 -7.51 -1.26 -2.87
N GLN A 38 -6.35 -1.92 -2.92
CA GLN A 38 -5.41 -1.87 -1.81
C GLN A 38 -4.80 -0.49 -1.69
N ILE A 39 -4.67 -0.02 -0.45
CA ILE A 39 -4.07 1.26 -0.10
C ILE A 39 -3.19 1.09 1.12
N SER A 40 -2.25 2.03 1.28
CA SER A 40 -1.51 2.24 2.51
C SER A 40 -2.09 3.45 3.20
N LEU A 41 -2.65 3.25 4.38
CA LEU A 41 -3.21 4.29 5.23
C LEU A 41 -2.15 4.77 6.22
N CYS A 42 -2.05 6.09 6.37
CA CYS A 42 -1.35 6.69 7.48
C CYS A 42 -2.31 6.84 8.67
N PRO A 43 -2.06 6.19 9.81
CA PRO A 43 -2.98 6.23 10.94
C PRO A 43 -3.04 7.60 11.62
N ASP A 44 -2.00 8.42 11.47
CA ASP A 44 -1.87 9.70 12.17
C ASP A 44 -2.51 10.86 11.39
N CYS A 45 -2.23 10.96 10.09
CA CYS A 45 -2.75 12.04 9.24
C CYS A 45 -3.89 11.62 8.31
N SER A 46 -4.38 10.37 8.40
CA SER A 46 -5.41 9.79 7.52
C SER A 46 -5.08 9.85 6.03
N GLY A 47 -3.81 10.08 5.67
CA GLY A 47 -3.33 10.06 4.30
C GLY A 47 -3.43 8.66 3.70
N LYS A 48 -3.83 8.55 2.45
CA LYS A 48 -4.01 7.28 1.74
C LYS A 48 -3.17 7.28 0.48
N ILE A 49 -2.34 6.27 0.28
CA ILE A 49 -1.63 6.06 -0.98
C ILE A 49 -2.09 4.74 -1.61
N LYS A 50 -2.30 4.73 -2.92
CA LYS A 50 -2.52 3.48 -3.66
C LYS A 50 -1.23 2.67 -3.69
N SER A 51 -1.33 1.34 -3.72
CA SER A 51 -0.15 0.49 -3.80
C SER A 51 0.75 0.88 -4.98
N PRO A 52 2.08 0.86 -4.82
CA PRO A 52 3.00 1.13 -5.91
C PRO A 52 2.92 0.04 -6.99
N MET A 53 3.25 0.40 -8.23
CA MET A 53 3.36 -0.58 -9.32
C MET A 53 4.81 -1.05 -9.48
N CYS A 54 4.99 -2.36 -9.68
CA CYS A 54 6.27 -2.97 -10.01
C CYS A 54 6.06 -4.03 -11.11
N CYS A 55 6.97 -4.12 -12.08
CA CYS A 55 6.83 -5.03 -13.23
C CYS A 55 5.52 -4.87 -14.03
N GLY A 56 4.92 -3.67 -14.01
CA GLY A 56 3.66 -3.39 -14.71
C GLY A 56 2.40 -3.88 -13.99
N VAL A 57 2.52 -4.35 -12.75
CA VAL A 57 1.40 -4.79 -11.91
C VAL A 57 1.38 -4.02 -10.59
N ASP A 58 0.20 -3.80 -10.03
CA ASP A 58 0.02 -3.25 -8.68
C ASP A 58 0.62 -4.25 -7.68
N MET A 59 1.46 -3.79 -6.76
CA MET A 59 2.00 -4.66 -5.72
C MET A 59 0.91 -4.92 -4.68
N ASN A 60 0.76 -6.16 -4.25
CA ASN A 60 -0.17 -6.53 -3.19
C ASN A 60 0.58 -6.70 -1.86
N CYS A 61 -0.11 -6.41 -0.76
CA CYS A 61 0.37 -6.79 0.56
C CYS A 61 0.22 -8.31 0.70
N ARG A 62 1.33 -9.00 1.01
CA ARG A 62 1.33 -10.42 1.38
C ARG A 62 1.39 -10.48 2.91
N LEU A 63 0.23 -10.52 3.54
CA LEU A 63 0.08 -10.81 4.98
C LEU A 63 0.54 -12.22 5.32
#